data_AF-A0A915IDW8-F1
#
_entry.id   AF-A0A915IDW8-F1
#
_cell.length_a   1.000
_cell.length_b   1.000
_cell.length_c   1.000
_cell.angle_alpha   90.00
_cell.angle_beta   90.00
_cell.angle_gamma   90.00
#
_symmetry.space_group_name_H-M   'P 1'
#
loop_
_entity.id
_entity.type
_entity.pdbx_description
1 polymer ?
#
loop_
_entity_poly.entity_id
_entity_poly.type
_entity_poly.pdbx_seq_one_letter_code
_entity_poly.pdbx_strand_id
1 'polypeptide(L)'
;MNFCFYGRHKFGQGIVLYNVSPVPNWLTTLADSIIVGDHIGRLRLQFKYFERPLFGCKGSFLVVQCGAERKVTFDFGPDGSVGEDTFFALMAWSRFPNFTFGFIEGEMSESSCLTLLDFLQQRKRWFQGLFLAALSPTIPWRHRIFVFYTFCAWMALPLNLLNHIVMMLFDPLPNWIYIDLVISYMDSVYLYIYLLGTMKSFNRGSVFSIVACLLGTLLVCPMNTCVVCLAVVWGTFSNKHQFRITPKTTI
;
A
#
# COMPACT_ATOMS: atom_id res chain seq x y z
N MET A 1 -5.64 21.99 4.23
CA MET A 1 -5.25 21.42 5.54
C MET A 1 -6.45 21.45 6.50
N ASN A 2 -7.34 20.45 6.50
CA ASN A 2 -8.50 20.45 7.42
C ASN A 2 -8.19 19.82 8.80
N PHE A 3 -7.38 18.75 8.84
CA PHE A 3 -7.02 18.02 10.07
C PHE A 3 -6.36 18.90 11.14
N CYS A 4 -5.35 19.71 10.78
CA CYS A 4 -4.60 20.54 11.73
C CYS A 4 -5.42 21.73 12.28
N PHE A 5 -6.32 22.29 11.46
CA PHE A 5 -7.07 23.49 11.82
C PHE A 5 -8.25 23.19 12.75
N TYR A 6 -8.96 22.06 12.55
CA TYR A 6 -10.09 21.68 13.41
C TYR A 6 -9.67 20.98 14.70
N GLY A 7 -8.44 20.45 14.78
CA GLY A 7 -7.90 19.83 16.00
C GLY A 7 -8.61 18.55 16.49
N ARG A 8 -9.59 18.04 15.73
CA ARG A 8 -10.42 16.88 16.08
C ARG A 8 -9.62 15.58 16.20
N HIS A 9 -8.64 15.39 15.34
CA HIS A 9 -7.89 14.15 15.22
C HIS A 9 -6.43 14.35 15.65
N LYS A 10 -5.75 13.28 16.02
CA LYS A 10 -4.35 13.30 16.50
C LYS A 10 -3.34 12.96 15.42
N PHE A 11 -3.80 12.25 14.40
CA PHE A 11 -3.01 11.82 13.26
C PHE A 11 -3.77 12.10 11.95
N GLY A 12 -3.06 12.52 10.92
CA GLY A 12 -3.62 12.81 9.61
C GLY A 12 -2.84 12.11 8.53
N GLN A 13 -3.51 11.53 7.54
CA GLN A 13 -2.83 10.92 6.39
C GLN A 13 -3.56 11.26 5.09
N GLY A 14 -2.79 11.68 4.08
CA GLY A 14 -3.32 12.07 2.77
C GLY A 14 -2.81 11.21 1.61
N ILE A 15 -3.23 11.57 0.40
CA ILE A 15 -2.88 10.86 -0.83
C ILE A 15 -1.47 11.25 -1.29
N VAL A 16 -0.69 10.26 -1.67
CA VAL A 16 0.57 10.47 -2.41
C VAL A 16 0.32 10.21 -3.90
N LEU A 17 0.92 11.05 -4.74
CA LEU A 17 0.92 10.93 -6.20
C LEU A 17 2.34 10.71 -6.71
N TYR A 18 2.48 9.86 -7.72
CA TYR A 18 3.76 9.60 -8.38
C TYR A 18 3.85 10.36 -9.70
N ASN A 19 3.86 11.69 -9.61
CA ASN A 19 3.78 12.60 -10.75
C ASN A 19 4.89 13.64 -10.79
N VAL A 20 6.02 13.35 -10.13
CA VAL A 20 7.22 14.18 -10.18
C VAL A 20 7.72 14.27 -11.62
N SER A 21 8.09 15.48 -12.04
CA SER A 21 8.66 15.76 -13.35
C SER A 21 10.10 16.26 -13.20
N PRO A 22 11.08 15.71 -13.93
CA PRO A 22 10.94 14.57 -14.85
C PRO A 22 10.65 13.26 -14.12
N VAL A 23 9.89 12.36 -14.76
CA VAL A 23 9.61 11.02 -14.22
C VAL A 23 10.90 10.21 -14.20
N PRO A 24 11.39 9.76 -13.02
CA PRO A 24 12.70 9.11 -12.93
C PRO A 24 12.72 7.72 -13.57
N ASN A 25 11.61 6.98 -13.45
CA ASN A 25 11.45 5.67 -14.06
C ASN A 25 9.97 5.40 -14.32
N TRP A 26 9.57 5.36 -15.58
CA TRP A 26 8.17 5.16 -15.96
C TRP A 26 7.61 3.80 -15.53
N LEU A 27 8.44 2.76 -15.51
CA LEU A 27 8.02 1.41 -15.21
C LEU A 27 7.56 1.27 -13.74
N THR A 28 8.39 1.73 -12.81
CA THR A 28 8.09 1.71 -11.36
C THR A 28 7.00 2.73 -11.01
N THR A 29 7.03 3.90 -11.65
CA THR A 29 6.03 4.97 -11.45
C THR A 29 4.63 4.51 -11.86
N LEU A 30 4.48 3.89 -13.03
CA LEU A 30 3.18 3.34 -13.46
C LEU A 30 2.77 2.16 -12.59
N ALA A 31 3.72 1.33 -12.11
CA ALA A 31 3.43 0.23 -11.20
C ALA A 31 2.90 0.72 -9.83
N ASP A 32 3.38 1.86 -9.36
CA ASP A 32 2.91 2.51 -8.13
C ASP A 32 1.52 3.17 -8.27
N SER A 33 0.93 3.19 -9.47
CA SER A 33 -0.41 3.77 -9.66
C SER A 33 -1.49 3.03 -8.86
N ILE A 34 -1.35 1.71 -8.62
CA ILE A 34 -2.25 0.97 -7.73
C ILE A 34 -2.29 1.55 -6.31
N ILE A 35 -1.16 2.06 -5.81
CA ILE A 35 -1.05 2.66 -4.49
C ILE A 35 -1.84 3.97 -4.44
N VAL A 36 -1.79 4.76 -5.50
CA VAL A 36 -2.59 5.98 -5.63
C VAL A 36 -4.08 5.66 -5.64
N GLY A 37 -4.50 4.64 -6.39
CA GLY A 37 -5.89 4.17 -6.41
C GLY A 37 -6.35 3.70 -5.02
N ASP A 38 -5.53 2.91 -4.33
CA ASP A 38 -5.79 2.46 -2.96
C ASP A 38 -5.93 3.61 -1.97
N HIS A 39 -5.14 4.68 -2.15
CA HIS A 39 -5.25 5.89 -1.33
C HIS A 39 -6.59 6.62 -1.51
N ILE A 40 -7.12 6.64 -2.74
CA ILE A 40 -8.40 7.29 -3.05
C ILE A 40 -9.57 6.44 -2.52
N GLY A 41 -9.42 5.11 -2.54
CA GLY A 41 -10.41 4.16 -2.06
C GLY A 41 -10.25 3.83 -0.58
N ARG A 42 -9.52 2.74 -0.30
CA ARG A 42 -9.41 2.12 1.03
C ARG A 42 -8.87 3.07 2.10
N LEU A 43 -7.79 3.79 1.83
CA LEU A 43 -7.18 4.73 2.78
C LEU A 43 -8.14 5.86 3.15
N ARG A 44 -8.80 6.44 2.14
CA ARG A 44 -9.78 7.51 2.34
C ARG A 44 -10.98 7.01 3.12
N LEU A 45 -11.48 5.83 2.80
CA LEU A 45 -12.58 5.18 3.53
C LEU A 45 -12.25 5.01 5.01
N GLN A 46 -11.10 4.42 5.34
CA GLN A 46 -10.73 4.16 6.73
C GLN A 46 -10.59 5.44 7.58
N PHE A 47 -10.06 6.52 7.01
CA PHE A 47 -9.83 7.76 7.78
C PHE A 47 -10.94 8.80 7.70
N LYS A 48 -11.83 8.72 6.72
CA LYS A 48 -13.02 9.58 6.69
C LYS A 48 -14.17 9.03 7.52
N TYR A 49 -14.40 7.72 7.45
CA TYR A 49 -15.59 7.12 8.03
C TYR A 49 -15.32 6.39 9.35
N PHE A 50 -14.24 5.61 9.40
CA PHE A 50 -13.91 4.84 10.60
C PHE A 50 -13.02 5.62 11.57
N GLU A 51 -12.24 6.57 11.05
CA GLU A 51 -11.25 7.37 11.80
C GLU A 51 -10.20 6.51 12.52
N ARG A 52 -9.98 5.27 12.05
CA ARG A 52 -9.07 4.26 12.62
C ARG A 52 -8.14 3.67 11.55
N PRO A 53 -6.93 3.22 11.91
CA PRO A 53 -5.96 2.65 10.97
C PRO A 53 -6.25 1.18 10.71
N LEU A 54 -7.47 0.87 10.23
CA LEU A 54 -7.94 -0.51 10.08
C LEU A 54 -6.94 -1.36 9.28
N PHE A 55 -6.49 -0.85 8.14
CA PHE A 55 -5.56 -1.57 7.28
C PHE A 55 -4.12 -1.01 7.33
N GLY A 56 -3.75 -0.42 8.47
CA GLY A 56 -2.45 0.19 8.69
C GLY A 56 -2.34 1.64 8.21
N CYS A 57 -1.12 2.16 8.32
CA CYS A 57 -0.72 3.51 7.90
C CYS A 57 0.54 3.44 7.06
N LYS A 58 0.69 4.36 6.11
CA LYS A 58 1.97 4.56 5.40
C LYS A 58 2.81 5.66 6.06
N GLY A 59 4.11 5.66 5.84
CA GLY A 59 5.00 6.71 6.36
C GLY A 59 4.89 8.02 5.57
N SER A 60 4.61 7.93 4.27
CA SER A 60 4.51 9.11 3.41
C SER A 60 3.26 9.91 3.70
N PHE A 61 3.40 11.24 3.71
CA PHE A 61 2.32 12.19 3.97
C PHE A 61 1.47 11.84 5.21
N LEU A 62 2.16 11.43 6.28
CA LEU A 62 1.63 11.23 7.61
C LEU A 62 1.97 12.45 8.47
N VAL A 63 0.95 13.08 9.04
CA VAL A 63 1.07 14.20 9.97
C VAL A 63 0.67 13.72 11.35
N VAL A 64 1.56 13.90 12.31
CA VAL A 64 1.38 13.41 13.68
C VAL A 64 1.42 14.60 14.64
N GLN A 65 0.44 14.71 15.54
CA GLN A 65 0.50 15.71 16.60
C GLN A 65 1.67 15.36 17.55
N CYS A 66 2.63 16.26 17.70
CA CYS A 66 3.83 16.05 18.52
C CYS A 66 3.52 15.57 19.94
N GLY A 67 2.51 16.13 20.62
CA GLY A 67 2.13 15.68 21.96
C GLY A 67 1.53 14.26 22.01
N ALA A 68 0.91 13.80 20.92
CA ALA A 68 0.41 12.44 20.80
C ALA A 68 1.55 11.46 20.45
N GLU A 69 2.46 11.88 19.57
CA GLU A 69 3.69 11.14 19.24
C GLU A 69 4.49 10.82 20.50
N ARG A 70 4.82 11.82 21.33
CA ARG A 70 5.59 11.62 22.57
C ARG A 70 4.97 10.61 23.55
N LYS A 71 3.65 10.42 23.50
CA LYS A 71 2.93 9.46 24.36
C LYS A 71 2.95 8.05 23.78
N VAL A 72 2.95 7.91 22.47
CA VAL A 72 2.90 6.61 21.78
C VAL A 72 4.31 6.08 21.53
N THR A 73 5.23 6.96 21.13
CA THR A 73 6.56 6.74 20.53
C THR A 73 6.53 5.93 19.23
N PHE A 74 7.48 6.18 18.31
CA PHE A 74 7.76 5.30 17.17
C PHE A 74 8.71 4.14 17.53
N ASP A 75 9.32 4.19 18.71
CA ASP A 75 10.27 3.19 19.18
C ASP A 75 9.55 1.99 19.82
N PHE A 76 9.39 0.93 19.02
CA PHE A 76 8.83 -0.37 19.44
C PHE A 76 9.84 -1.50 19.25
N GLY A 77 11.13 -1.18 19.24
CA GLY A 77 12.20 -2.14 19.00
C GLY A 77 12.18 -2.74 17.58
N PRO A 78 12.93 -3.84 17.36
CA PRO A 78 13.19 -4.36 16.02
C PRO A 78 11.94 -4.77 15.22
N ASP A 79 10.93 -5.33 15.89
CA ASP A 79 9.67 -5.74 15.24
C ASP A 79 8.89 -4.53 14.71
N GLY A 80 8.97 -3.40 15.42
CA GLY A 80 8.33 -2.15 15.03
C GLY A 80 9.07 -1.40 13.94
N SER A 81 10.40 -1.54 13.82
CA SER A 81 11.19 -0.68 12.93
C SER A 81 10.93 -0.87 11.43
N VAL A 82 10.47 -2.04 10.98
CA VAL A 82 10.34 -2.31 9.53
C VAL A 82 9.08 -1.72 8.92
N GLY A 83 7.99 -1.75 9.68
CA GLY A 83 6.70 -1.13 9.36
C GLY A 83 6.29 -0.14 10.45
N GLU A 84 7.21 0.78 10.80
CA GLU A 84 7.12 1.72 11.92
C GLU A 84 5.82 2.54 11.91
N ASP A 85 5.37 2.93 10.73
CA ASP A 85 4.16 3.70 10.46
C ASP A 85 2.89 2.94 10.86
N THR A 86 2.76 1.70 10.39
CA THR A 86 1.64 0.82 10.71
C THR A 86 1.70 0.40 12.17
N PHE A 87 2.87 0.05 12.69
CA PHE A 87 3.06 -0.37 14.07
C PHE A 87 2.68 0.75 15.04
N PHE A 88 3.20 1.96 14.81
CA PHE A 88 2.83 3.17 15.54
C PHE A 88 1.32 3.39 15.53
N ALA A 89 0.69 3.30 14.36
CA ALA A 89 -0.73 3.60 14.23
C ALA A 89 -1.62 2.61 15.01
N LEU A 90 -1.29 1.31 14.93
CA LEU A 90 -2.00 0.26 15.67
C LEU A 90 -1.80 0.40 17.18
N MET A 91 -0.59 0.74 17.61
CA MET A 91 -0.29 0.96 19.02
C MET A 91 -0.95 2.22 19.56
N ALA A 92 -0.99 3.30 18.78
CA ALA A 92 -1.70 4.52 19.13
C ALA A 92 -3.21 4.26 19.32
N TRP A 93 -3.82 3.55 18.37
CA TRP A 93 -5.23 3.16 18.44
C TRP A 93 -5.51 2.25 19.63
N SER A 94 -4.63 1.26 19.88
CA SER A 94 -4.82 0.29 20.94
C SER A 94 -4.61 0.87 22.34
N ARG A 95 -3.67 1.80 22.53
CA ARG A 95 -3.33 2.35 23.86
C ARG A 95 -4.17 3.57 24.23
N PHE A 96 -4.65 4.32 23.24
CA PHE A 96 -5.36 5.58 23.46
C PHE A 96 -6.68 5.61 22.67
N PRO A 97 -7.82 5.26 23.30
CA PRO A 97 -9.12 5.19 22.62
C PRO A 97 -9.56 6.52 21.96
N ASN A 98 -9.14 7.64 22.54
CA ASN A 98 -9.40 9.00 22.06
C ASN A 98 -8.47 9.45 20.92
N PHE A 99 -7.47 8.66 20.56
CA PHE A 99 -6.59 8.99 19.44
C PHE A 99 -7.22 8.49 18.14
N THR A 100 -7.67 9.44 17.32
CA THR A 100 -8.30 9.19 16.03
C THR A 100 -7.44 9.69 14.88
N PHE A 101 -7.69 9.10 13.71
CA PHE A 101 -6.98 9.36 12.46
C PHE A 101 -7.92 10.05 11.48
N GLY A 102 -7.48 11.16 10.89
CA GLY A 102 -8.23 11.91 9.90
C GLY A 102 -7.63 11.80 8.50
N PHE A 103 -8.49 11.88 7.48
CA PHE A 103 -8.02 11.99 6.10
C PHE A 103 -7.60 13.43 5.80
N ILE A 104 -6.41 13.61 5.21
CA ILE A 104 -5.96 14.93 4.75
C ILE A 104 -6.45 15.13 3.31
N GLU A 105 -7.32 16.13 3.10
CA GLU A 105 -7.81 16.58 1.78
C GLU A 105 -6.72 17.34 1.00
N GLY A 106 -5.56 16.71 0.84
CA GLY A 106 -4.44 17.23 0.09
C GLY A 106 -3.73 16.09 -0.64
N GLU A 107 -2.80 16.47 -1.49
CA GLU A 107 -2.00 15.57 -2.31
C GLU A 107 -0.54 15.93 -2.14
N MET A 108 0.32 14.92 -1.99
CA MET A 108 1.77 15.08 -1.94
C MET A 108 2.40 14.34 -3.11
N SER A 109 3.22 15.03 -3.90
CA SER A 109 3.99 14.40 -4.97
C SER A 109 5.22 13.69 -4.40
N GLU A 110 5.46 12.46 -4.84
CA GLU A 110 6.58 11.64 -4.41
C GLU A 110 7.18 10.90 -5.61
N SER A 111 8.49 10.65 -5.56
CA SER A 111 9.18 9.85 -6.58
C SER A 111 9.05 8.36 -6.29
N SER A 112 8.80 7.57 -7.34
CA SER A 112 8.88 6.10 -7.27
C SER A 112 10.35 5.64 -7.22
N CYS A 113 10.56 4.33 -7.10
CA CYS A 113 11.88 3.71 -7.08
C CYS A 113 12.62 3.92 -8.40
N LEU A 114 13.94 4.12 -8.33
CA LEU A 114 14.77 4.38 -9.52
C LEU A 114 14.99 3.12 -10.37
N THR A 115 15.05 1.95 -9.74
CA THR A 115 15.26 0.66 -10.42
C THR A 115 14.20 -0.37 -10.03
N LEU A 116 14.05 -1.41 -10.85
CA LEU A 116 13.18 -2.56 -10.52
C LEU A 116 13.68 -3.33 -9.30
N LEU A 117 14.99 -3.41 -9.08
CA LEU A 117 15.56 -4.10 -7.93
C LEU A 117 15.24 -3.35 -6.62
N ASP A 118 15.36 -2.02 -6.65
CA ASP A 118 14.96 -1.14 -5.55
C ASP A 118 13.46 -1.27 -5.25
N PHE A 119 12.65 -1.36 -6.30
CA PHE A 119 11.21 -1.55 -6.21
C PHE A 119 10.86 -2.91 -5.59
N LEU A 120 11.48 -4.00 -6.04
CA LEU A 120 11.32 -5.34 -5.46
C LEU A 120 11.68 -5.35 -3.96
N GLN A 121 12.80 -4.74 -3.58
CA GLN A 121 13.23 -4.65 -2.19
C GLN A 121 12.26 -3.81 -1.34
N GLN A 122 11.71 -2.74 -1.91
CA GLN A 122 10.69 -1.95 -1.24
C GLN A 122 9.42 -2.77 -0.96
N ARG A 123 8.92 -3.52 -1.96
CA ARG A 123 7.78 -4.43 -1.76
C ARG A 123 8.08 -5.53 -0.75
N LYS A 124 9.31 -6.06 -0.75
CA LYS A 124 9.77 -7.04 0.24
C LYS A 124 9.67 -6.46 1.65
N ARG A 125 10.18 -5.24 1.85
CA ARG A 125 10.13 -4.53 3.14
C ARG A 125 8.69 -4.29 3.59
N TRP A 126 7.81 -3.85 2.69
CA TRP A 126 6.40 -3.61 3.03
C TRP A 126 5.70 -4.88 3.48
N PHE A 127 5.92 -5.98 2.75
CA PHE A 127 5.41 -7.29 3.14
C PHE A 127 5.96 -7.74 4.51
N GLN A 128 7.26 -7.56 4.77
CA GLN A 128 7.85 -7.90 6.07
C GLN A 128 7.33 -7.03 7.22
N GLY A 129 7.14 -5.73 7.00
CA GLY A 129 6.50 -4.85 7.97
C GLY A 129 5.07 -5.28 8.29
N LEU A 130 4.31 -5.67 7.25
CA LEU A 130 2.97 -6.23 7.39
C LEU A 130 2.97 -7.56 8.17
N PHE A 131 3.90 -8.47 7.86
CA PHE A 131 4.10 -9.72 8.60
C PHE A 131 4.34 -9.46 10.08
N LEU A 132 5.27 -8.56 10.42
CA LEU A 132 5.65 -8.25 11.80
C LEU A 132 4.47 -7.61 12.56
N ALA A 133 3.78 -6.63 11.97
CA ALA A 133 2.61 -6.00 12.60
C ALA A 133 1.43 -6.98 12.77
N ALA A 134 1.15 -7.81 11.76
CA ALA A 134 0.05 -8.77 11.79
C ALA A 134 0.25 -9.86 12.86
N LEU A 135 1.50 -10.27 13.11
CA LEU A 135 1.82 -11.35 14.04
C LEU A 135 2.38 -10.87 15.40
N SER A 136 2.68 -9.57 15.57
CA SER A 136 3.27 -9.06 16.82
C SER A 136 2.39 -9.27 18.07
N PRO A 137 2.85 -9.98 19.11
CA PRO A 137 2.08 -10.18 20.33
C PRO A 137 1.85 -8.89 21.12
N THR A 138 2.60 -7.83 20.83
CA THR A 138 2.48 -6.53 21.50
C THR A 138 1.22 -5.76 21.08
N ILE A 139 0.68 -6.04 19.88
CA ILE A 139 -0.51 -5.41 19.35
C ILE A 139 -1.71 -6.32 19.65
N PRO A 140 -2.73 -5.87 20.40
CA PRO A 140 -3.90 -6.69 20.69
C PRO A 140 -4.63 -7.12 19.43
N TRP A 141 -5.07 -8.38 19.39
CA TRP A 141 -5.61 -9.02 18.19
C TRP A 141 -6.75 -8.25 17.52
N ARG A 142 -7.61 -7.58 18.30
CA ARG A 142 -8.75 -6.80 17.80
C ARG A 142 -8.32 -5.63 16.90
N HIS A 143 -7.17 -5.03 17.17
CA HIS A 143 -6.67 -3.88 16.43
C HIS A 143 -5.90 -4.27 15.17
N ARG A 144 -5.36 -5.50 15.13
CA ARG A 144 -4.58 -6.00 13.98
C ARG A 144 -5.35 -6.95 13.07
N ILE A 145 -6.63 -7.25 13.30
CA ILE A 145 -7.39 -8.25 12.52
C ILE A 145 -7.45 -7.93 11.01
N PHE A 146 -7.66 -6.67 10.65
CA PHE A 146 -7.71 -6.22 9.26
C PHE A 146 -6.32 -6.16 8.61
N VAL A 147 -5.28 -5.86 9.39
CA VAL A 147 -3.88 -5.95 8.98
C VAL A 147 -3.48 -7.42 8.76
N PHE A 148 -3.94 -8.33 9.62
CA PHE A 148 -3.77 -9.78 9.46
C PHE A 148 -4.51 -10.30 8.22
N TYR A 149 -5.73 -9.82 7.95
CA TYR A 149 -6.42 -10.12 6.68
C TYR A 149 -5.61 -9.66 5.46
N THR A 150 -5.06 -8.43 5.50
CA THR A 150 -4.20 -7.91 4.42
C THR A 150 -2.94 -8.77 4.27
N PHE A 151 -2.34 -9.20 5.37
CA PHE A 151 -1.20 -10.11 5.38
C PHE A 151 -1.52 -11.44 4.69
N CYS A 152 -2.63 -12.08 5.06
CA CYS A 152 -3.09 -13.31 4.43
C CYS A 152 -3.36 -13.12 2.93
N ALA A 153 -3.95 -12.01 2.53
CA ALA A 153 -4.18 -11.69 1.13
C ALA A 153 -2.86 -11.59 0.34
N TRP A 154 -1.83 -10.94 0.90
CA TRP A 154 -0.50 -10.88 0.29
C TRP A 154 0.18 -12.25 0.21
N MET A 155 0.06 -13.06 1.25
CA MET A 155 0.57 -14.45 1.27
C MET A 155 -0.08 -15.35 0.21
N ALA A 156 -1.34 -15.10 -0.14
CA ALA A 156 -2.06 -15.84 -1.17
C ALA A 156 -1.68 -15.42 -2.60
N LEU A 157 -1.06 -14.25 -2.82
CA LEU A 157 -0.75 -13.76 -4.16
C LEU A 157 0.12 -14.71 -5.00
N PRO A 158 1.23 -15.29 -4.49
CA PRO A 158 2.03 -16.24 -5.26
C PRO A 158 1.26 -17.50 -5.64
N LEU A 159 0.38 -17.99 -4.75
CA LEU A 159 -0.48 -19.14 -5.01
C LEU A 159 -1.53 -18.82 -6.07
N ASN A 160 -2.13 -17.63 -6.01
CA ASN A 160 -3.09 -17.17 -7.01
C ASN A 160 -2.43 -17.03 -8.39
N LEU A 161 -1.20 -16.49 -8.46
CA LEU A 161 -0.46 -16.39 -9.71
C LEU A 161 -0.14 -17.79 -10.27
N LEU A 162 0.31 -18.72 -9.42
CA LEU A 162 0.55 -20.10 -9.83
C LEU A 162 -0.73 -20.77 -10.34
N ASN A 163 -1.85 -20.56 -9.66
CA ASN A 163 -3.15 -21.08 -10.10
C ASN A 163 -3.52 -20.55 -11.50
N HIS A 164 -3.36 -19.25 -11.76
CA HIS A 164 -3.60 -18.68 -13.10
C HIS A 164 -2.69 -19.27 -14.17
N ILE A 165 -1.41 -19.50 -13.86
CA ILE A 165 -0.47 -20.14 -14.79
C ILE A 165 -0.90 -21.60 -15.08
N VAL A 166 -1.29 -22.34 -14.05
CA VAL A 166 -1.77 -23.73 -14.21
C VAL A 166 -3.03 -23.76 -15.08
N MET A 167 -4.00 -22.88 -14.83
CA MET A 167 -5.23 -22.76 -15.63
C MET A 167 -4.98 -22.36 -17.09
N MET A 168 -3.88 -21.64 -17.37
CA MET A 168 -3.49 -21.28 -18.73
C MET A 168 -2.83 -22.46 -19.45
N LEU A 169 -2.06 -23.29 -18.74
CA LEU A 169 -1.27 -24.39 -19.32
C LEU A 169 -2.04 -25.70 -19.43
N PHE A 170 -2.94 -25.96 -18.49
CA PHE A 170 -3.81 -27.12 -18.43
C PHE A 170 -5.23 -26.57 -18.58
N ASP A 171 -5.96 -27.03 -19.61
CA ASP A 171 -7.34 -26.61 -19.94
C ASP A 171 -8.17 -26.23 -18.72
N PRO A 172 -9.08 -25.22 -18.81
CA PRO A 172 -9.80 -24.73 -17.65
C PRO A 172 -10.39 -25.91 -16.89
N LEU A 173 -9.95 -26.07 -15.64
CA LEU A 173 -10.54 -27.03 -14.70
C LEU A 173 -12.07 -26.79 -14.69
N PRO A 174 -12.89 -27.78 -14.30
CA PRO A 174 -14.34 -27.61 -14.28
C PRO A 174 -14.75 -26.37 -13.49
N ASN A 175 -14.97 -25.26 -14.19
CA ASN A 175 -15.13 -23.96 -13.57
C ASN A 175 -16.58 -23.82 -13.15
N TRP A 176 -16.81 -23.66 -11.84
CA TRP A 176 -18.09 -23.22 -11.35
C TRP A 176 -18.25 -21.75 -11.76
N ILE A 177 -19.25 -21.44 -12.58
CA ILE A 177 -19.52 -20.09 -13.10
C ILE A 177 -19.51 -19.01 -12.00
N TYR A 178 -19.97 -19.33 -10.80
CA TYR A 178 -19.97 -18.41 -9.66
C TYR A 178 -18.56 -18.06 -9.17
N ILE A 179 -17.62 -19.01 -9.21
CA ILE A 179 -16.22 -18.77 -8.85
C ILE A 179 -15.56 -17.88 -9.91
N ASP A 180 -15.79 -18.15 -11.19
CA ASP A 180 -15.27 -17.33 -12.29
C ASP A 180 -15.80 -15.89 -12.24
N LEU A 181 -17.09 -15.71 -11.93
CA LEU A 181 -17.68 -14.38 -11.74
C LEU A 181 -17.03 -13.62 -10.59
N VAL A 182 -16.76 -14.28 -9.47
CA VAL A 182 -16.10 -13.66 -8.31
C VAL A 182 -14.66 -13.28 -8.64
N ILE A 183 -13.90 -14.17 -9.28
CA ILE A 183 -12.51 -13.90 -9.69
C ILE A 183 -12.46 -12.74 -10.70
N SER A 184 -13.29 -12.80 -11.74
CA SER A 184 -13.37 -11.75 -12.76
C SER A 184 -13.75 -10.39 -12.17
N TYR A 185 -14.66 -10.37 -11.19
CA TYR A 185 -15.00 -9.14 -10.47
C TYR A 185 -13.80 -8.61 -9.67
N MET A 186 -13.08 -9.47 -8.94
CA MET A 186 -11.89 -9.07 -8.17
C MET A 186 -10.80 -8.50 -9.08
N ASP A 187 -10.53 -9.15 -10.22
CA ASP A 187 -9.55 -8.68 -11.20
C ASP A 187 -9.98 -7.36 -11.87
N SER A 188 -11.27 -7.20 -12.16
CA SER A 188 -11.83 -5.96 -12.69
C SER A 188 -11.67 -4.80 -11.70
N VAL A 189 -11.96 -5.04 -10.41
CA VAL A 189 -11.72 -4.06 -9.35
C VAL A 189 -10.24 -3.72 -9.23
N TYR A 190 -9.36 -4.73 -9.26
CA TYR A 190 -7.91 -4.53 -9.21
C TYR A 190 -7.43 -3.65 -10.37
N LEU A 191 -7.87 -3.94 -11.59
CA LEU A 191 -7.56 -3.15 -12.78
C LEU A 191 -8.12 -1.72 -12.70
N TYR A 192 -9.35 -1.58 -12.22
CA TYR A 192 -10.00 -0.28 -12.03
C TYR A 192 -9.19 0.62 -11.08
N ILE A 193 -8.66 0.06 -9.98
CA ILE A 193 -7.85 0.81 -9.02
C ILE A 193 -6.54 1.32 -9.67
N TYR A 194 -5.88 0.52 -10.52
CA TYR A 194 -4.73 1.00 -11.29
C TYR A 194 -5.09 2.17 -12.19
N LEU A 195 -6.13 2.01 -13.02
CA LEU A 195 -6.54 3.03 -13.98
C LEU A 195 -6.92 4.32 -13.26
N LEU A 196 -7.66 4.24 -12.16
CA LEU A 196 -8.01 5.37 -11.32
C LEU A 196 -6.76 6.09 -10.77
N GLY A 197 -5.78 5.32 -10.29
CA GLY A 197 -4.52 5.86 -9.78
C GLY A 197 -3.66 6.55 -10.86
N THR A 198 -3.61 5.96 -12.06
CA THR A 198 -2.91 6.54 -13.22
C THR A 198 -3.57 7.83 -13.66
N MET A 199 -4.91 7.82 -13.83
CA MET A 199 -5.68 9.02 -14.14
C MET A 199 -5.44 10.10 -13.08
N LYS A 200 -5.45 9.74 -11.80
CA LYS A 200 -5.23 10.71 -10.73
C LYS A 200 -3.82 11.32 -10.78
N SER A 201 -2.80 10.51 -11.04
CA SER A 201 -1.41 10.97 -11.05
C SER A 201 -1.10 11.86 -12.27
N PHE A 202 -1.63 11.52 -13.43
CA PHE A 202 -1.26 12.14 -14.72
C PHE A 202 -2.37 13.00 -15.35
N ASN A 203 -3.37 13.44 -14.59
CA ASN A 203 -4.51 14.22 -15.12
C ASN A 203 -4.16 15.59 -15.75
N ARG A 204 -2.94 16.10 -15.54
CA ARG A 204 -2.51 17.43 -16.03
C ARG A 204 -1.84 17.38 -17.41
N GLY A 205 -1.67 16.21 -18.00
CA GLY A 205 -1.04 16.03 -19.32
C GLY A 205 -2.01 16.22 -20.49
N SER A 206 -1.47 16.16 -21.71
CA SER A 206 -2.31 16.07 -22.92
C SER A 206 -3.14 14.78 -22.92
N VAL A 207 -4.27 14.76 -23.64
CA VAL A 207 -5.09 13.54 -23.78
C VAL A 207 -4.25 12.36 -24.28
N PHE A 208 -3.35 12.60 -25.25
CA PHE A 208 -2.43 11.59 -25.75
C PHE A 208 -1.52 11.04 -24.64
N SER A 209 -0.93 11.92 -23.82
CA SER A 209 -0.08 11.52 -22.69
C SER A 209 -0.86 10.69 -21.65
N ILE A 210 -2.11 11.06 -21.37
CA ILE A 210 -2.97 10.32 -20.45
C ILE A 210 -3.27 8.93 -21.00
N VAL A 211 -3.68 8.82 -22.27
CA VAL A 211 -3.96 7.54 -22.92
C VAL A 211 -2.69 6.67 -22.96
N ALA A 212 -1.53 7.25 -23.28
CA ALA A 212 -0.25 6.54 -23.26
C ALA A 212 0.09 6.02 -21.85
N CYS A 213 -0.15 6.80 -20.79
CA CYS A 213 0.06 6.35 -19.41
C CYS A 213 -0.91 5.22 -19.05
N LEU A 214 -2.18 5.29 -19.45
CA LEU A 214 -3.17 4.25 -19.18
C LEU A 214 -2.79 2.92 -19.85
N LEU A 215 -2.43 2.97 -21.14
CA LEU A 215 -1.93 1.80 -21.86
C LEU A 215 -0.64 1.27 -21.24
N GLY A 216 0.28 2.15 -20.86
CA GLY A 216 1.50 1.79 -20.14
C GLY A 216 1.20 1.07 -18.82
N THR A 217 0.24 1.54 -18.03
CA THR A 217 -0.17 0.88 -16.79
C THR A 217 -0.70 -0.52 -17.04
N LEU A 218 -1.54 -0.72 -18.07
CA LEU A 218 -2.05 -2.05 -18.43
C LEU A 218 -0.91 -3.04 -18.74
N LEU A 219 0.13 -2.58 -19.45
CA LEU A 219 1.32 -3.40 -19.75
C LEU A 219 2.17 -3.68 -18.51
N VAL A 220 2.17 -2.77 -17.54
CA VAL A 220 2.95 -2.85 -16.30
C VAL A 220 2.29 -3.73 -15.24
N CYS A 221 0.97 -3.87 -15.25
CA CYS A 221 0.21 -4.66 -14.26
C CYS A 221 0.76 -6.09 -14.07
N PRO A 222 0.95 -6.91 -15.14
CA PRO A 222 1.47 -8.28 -14.97
C PRO A 222 2.89 -8.29 -14.38
N MET A 223 3.75 -7.36 -14.80
CA MET A 223 5.10 -7.23 -14.25
C MET A 223 5.07 -6.88 -12.76
N ASN A 224 4.21 -5.93 -12.34
CA ASN A 224 4.09 -5.60 -10.93
C ASN A 224 3.58 -6.79 -10.11
N THR A 225 2.62 -7.57 -10.62
CA THR A 225 2.17 -8.81 -9.97
C THR A 225 3.34 -9.78 -9.76
N CYS A 226 4.15 -10.02 -10.78
CA CYS A 226 5.35 -10.86 -10.66
C CYS A 226 6.34 -10.33 -9.61
N VAL A 227 6.61 -9.01 -9.61
CA VAL A 227 7.51 -8.39 -8.63
C VAL A 227 6.97 -8.54 -7.21
N VAL A 228 5.67 -8.31 -6.99
CA VAL A 228 5.04 -8.47 -5.67
C VAL A 228 5.09 -9.93 -5.22
N CYS A 229 4.81 -10.90 -6.10
CA CYS A 229 4.92 -12.32 -5.76
C CYS A 229 6.36 -12.71 -5.37
N LEU A 230 7.35 -12.27 -6.15
CA LEU A 230 8.77 -12.47 -5.82
C LEU A 230 9.14 -11.82 -4.49
N ALA A 231 8.65 -10.62 -4.22
CA ALA A 231 8.87 -9.92 -2.95
C ALA A 231 8.26 -10.66 -1.76
N VAL A 232 7.06 -11.23 -1.90
CA VAL A 232 6.39 -12.01 -0.85
C VAL A 232 7.16 -13.30 -0.56
N VAL A 233 7.51 -14.06 -1.60
CA VAL A 233 8.32 -15.29 -1.45
C VAL A 233 9.65 -14.95 -0.78
N TRP A 234 10.39 -13.98 -1.32
CA TRP A 234 11.67 -13.56 -0.76
C TRP A 234 11.54 -13.02 0.67
N GLY A 235 10.53 -12.21 0.96
CA GLY A 235 10.29 -11.63 2.27
C GLY A 235 9.92 -12.67 3.34
N THR A 236 9.25 -13.74 2.93
CA THR A 236 8.86 -14.85 3.82
C THR A 236 10.08 -15.62 4.33
N PHE A 237 11.00 -15.96 3.43
CA PHE A 237 12.19 -16.77 3.75
C PHE A 237 13.42 -15.97 4.19
N SER A 238 13.45 -14.65 3.97
CA SER A 238 14.58 -13.81 4.40
C SER A 238 14.41 -13.26 5.84
N ASN A 239 15.52 -12.70 6.36
CA ASN A 239 15.53 -12.01 7.66
C ASN A 239 14.57 -10.81 7.62
N LYS A 240 13.73 -10.69 8.65
CA LYS A 240 12.62 -9.75 8.73
C LYS A 240 13.00 -8.43 9.39
N HIS A 241 14.12 -8.35 10.10
CA HIS A 241 14.53 -7.20 10.90
C HIS A 241 15.55 -6.29 10.21
N GLN A 242 15.52 -6.25 8.87
CA GLN A 242 16.43 -5.42 8.06
C GLN A 242 15.70 -4.22 7.47
N PHE A 243 16.10 -3.02 7.87
CA PHE A 243 15.60 -1.78 7.29
C PHE A 243 16.57 -1.27 6.22
N ARG A 244 16.17 -1.36 4.95
CA ARG A 244 16.92 -0.76 3.84
C ARG A 244 16.16 0.43 3.28
N ILE A 245 16.84 1.57 3.22
CA ILE A 245 16.33 2.79 2.59
C ILE A 245 16.45 2.63 1.07
N THR A 246 15.33 2.83 0.38
CA THR A 246 15.31 2.86 -1.08
C THR A 246 15.77 4.24 -1.56
N PRO A 247 16.76 4.33 -2.46
CA PRO A 247 17.18 5.60 -3.01
C PRO A 247 16.03 6.25 -3.78
N LYS A 248 15.87 7.56 -3.59
CA LYS A 248 14.91 8.40 -4.31
C LYS A 248 15.64 9.60 -4.89
N THR A 249 15.13 10.14 -5.98
CA THR A 249 15.58 11.43 -6.50
C THR A 249 15.34 12.52 -5.47
N THR A 250 16.38 13.29 -5.15
CA THR A 250 16.24 14.58 -4.45
C THR A 250 15.54 15.55 -5.38
N ILE A 251 14.39 16.07 -4.94
CA ILE A 251 13.63 17.14 -5.61
C ILE A 251 14.24 18.47 -5.21
#